data_AF-A0A318LGU2-F1
#
_entry.id   AF-A0A318LGU2-F1
#
_cell.length_a   1.000
_cell.length_b   1.000
_cell.length_c   1.000
_cell.angle_alpha   90.00
_cell.angle_beta   90.00
_cell.angle_gamma   90.00
#
_symmetry.space_group_name_H-M   'P 1'
#
loop_
_entity.id
_entity.type
_entity.pdbx_description
1 polymer ?
#
loop_
_entity_poly.entity_id
_entity_poly.type
_entity_poly.pdbx_seq_one_letter_code
_entity_poly.pdbx_strand_id
1 'polypeptide(L)'
;MNYEFRVHGRCSPRLREAVAEYTDMRMEPAPPETIIYSAVTDQAHLHGLLMLLEDFGLRIVSVHQIPELPRPDPRTENGDD
;
A
#
# COMPACT_ATOMS: atom_id res chain seq x y z
N MET A 1 -6.09 -23.30 1.99
CA MET A 1 -5.88 -22.07 1.18
C MET A 1 -5.83 -20.91 2.16
N ASN A 2 -4.87 -19.99 2.04
CA ASN A 2 -4.61 -18.93 3.03
C ASN A 2 -4.98 -17.55 2.44
N TYR A 3 -5.47 -16.64 3.28
CA TYR A 3 -6.00 -15.33 2.86
C TYR A 3 -5.44 -14.19 3.71
N GLU A 4 -5.07 -13.06 3.09
CA GLU A 4 -4.67 -11.80 3.76
C GLU A 4 -5.77 -10.75 3.53
N PHE A 5 -6.23 -10.10 4.60
CA PHE A 5 -7.25 -9.05 4.55
C PHE A 5 -6.66 -7.70 4.99
N ARG A 6 -6.32 -6.82 4.03
CA ARG A 6 -5.88 -5.43 4.29
C ARG A 6 -7.08 -4.50 4.31
N VAL A 7 -7.30 -3.80 5.42
CA VAL A 7 -8.47 -2.95 5.62
C VAL A 7 -8.05 -1.52 5.96
N HIS A 8 -8.57 -0.55 5.20
CA HIS A 8 -8.47 0.87 5.55
C HIS A 8 -9.51 1.21 6.60
N GLY A 9 -9.09 1.82 7.71
CA GLY A 9 -9.99 2.22 8.78
C GLY A 9 -9.44 1.85 10.16
N ARG A 10 -10.16 2.26 11.21
CA ARG A 10 -9.73 2.01 12.59
C ARG A 10 -10.01 0.56 12.95
N CYS A 11 -8.97 -0.26 13.14
CA CYS A 11 -9.10 -1.58 13.75
C CYS A 11 -9.50 -1.43 15.22
N SER A 12 -10.80 -1.28 15.47
CA SER A 12 -11.33 -1.05 16.80
C SER A 12 -11.07 -2.24 17.74
N PRO A 13 -11.04 -2.04 19.07
CA PRO A 13 -10.92 -3.13 20.04
C PRO A 13 -11.95 -4.24 19.83
N ARG A 14 -13.19 -3.86 19.50
CA ARG A 14 -14.28 -4.80 19.20
C ARG A 14 -14.01 -5.67 17.96
N LEU A 15 -13.38 -5.11 16.93
CA LEU A 15 -12.96 -5.90 15.76
C LEU A 15 -11.82 -6.86 16.12
N ARG A 16 -10.88 -6.42 16.95
CA ARG A 16 -9.77 -7.27 17.43
C ARG A 16 -10.27 -8.45 18.25
N GLU A 17 -11.23 -8.21 19.15
CA GLU A 17 -11.88 -9.25 19.95
C GLU A 17 -12.62 -10.25 19.06
N ALA A 18 -13.41 -9.76 18.10
CA ALA A 18 -14.12 -10.63 17.15
C ALA A 18 -13.18 -11.48 16.29
N VAL A 19 -12.01 -10.95 15.89
CA VAL A 19 -11.00 -11.73 15.14
C VAL A 19 -10.32 -12.77 16.03
N ALA A 20 -10.09 -12.46 17.31
CA ALA A 20 -9.47 -13.38 18.25
C ALA A 20 -10.34 -14.60 18.61
N GLU A 21 -11.67 -14.54 18.39
CA GLU A 21 -12.58 -15.68 18.55
C GLU A 21 -12.38 -16.77 17.48
N TYR A 22 -11.69 -16.45 16.36
CA TYR A 22 -11.37 -17.41 15.31
C TYR A 22 -9.89 -17.80 15.36
N THR A 23 -9.61 -19.05 15.74
CA THR A 23 -8.23 -19.56 15.92
C THR A 23 -7.37 -19.50 14.66
N ASP A 24 -8.01 -19.49 13.48
CA ASP A 24 -7.34 -19.51 12.18
C ASP A 24 -7.12 -18.10 11.59
N MET A 25 -7.46 -17.03 12.32
CA MET A 25 -7.31 -15.65 11.87
C MET A 25 -6.23 -14.91 12.66
N ARG A 26 -5.46 -14.07 11.95
CA ARG A 26 -4.42 -13.22 12.55
C ARG A 26 -4.51 -11.81 11.98
N MET A 27 -4.67 -10.83 12.87
CA MET A 27 -4.68 -9.41 12.51
C MET A 27 -3.31 -8.79 12.78
N GLU A 28 -2.68 -8.30 11.72
CA GLU A 28 -1.48 -7.47 11.82
C GLU A 28 -1.84 -6.01 11.45
N PRO A 29 -1.36 -5.01 12.21
CA PRO A 29 -1.53 -3.63 11.82
C PRO A 29 -0.79 -3.37 10.49
N ALA A 30 -1.54 -2.95 9.47
CA ALA A 30 -1.00 -2.53 8.17
C ALA A 30 -1.42 -1.08 7.88
N PRO A 31 -0.55 -0.25 7.31
CA PRO A 31 -0.85 1.15 7.10
C PRO A 31 -1.78 1.36 5.88
N PRO A 32 -2.62 2.41 5.88
CA PRO A 32 -3.55 2.75 4.81
C PRO A 32 -2.82 3.44 3.64
N GLU A 33 -1.97 2.72 2.93
CA GLU A 33 -1.00 3.35 2.00
C GLU A 33 -1.30 3.08 0.52
N THR A 34 -1.23 4.15 -0.27
CA THR A 34 -1.10 4.08 -1.73
C THR A 34 0.36 3.85 -2.07
N ILE A 35 0.67 2.71 -2.68
CA ILE A 35 2.02 2.38 -3.14
C ILE A 35 2.16 2.81 -4.60
N ILE A 36 3.19 3.60 -4.89
CA ILE A 36 3.48 4.10 -6.25
C ILE A 36 4.83 3.54 -6.68
N TYR A 37 4.84 2.82 -7.80
CA TYR A 37 6.05 2.25 -8.40
C TYR A 37 6.55 3.14 -9.54
N SER A 38 7.84 3.40 -9.59
CA SER A 38 8.46 4.15 -10.68
C SER A 38 9.89 3.70 -10.94
N ALA A 39 10.30 3.71 -12.22
CA ALA A 39 11.68 3.50 -12.62
C ALA A 39 12.47 4.80 -12.44
N VAL A 40 13.16 4.94 -11.31
CA VAL A 40 13.99 6.11 -11.03
C VAL A 40 15.33 5.98 -11.75
N THR A 41 15.64 6.92 -12.62
CA THR A 41 16.85 6.91 -13.47
C THR A 41 18.06 7.55 -12.79
N ASP A 42 17.82 8.59 -12.01
CA ASP A 42 18.83 9.40 -11.33
C ASP A 42 18.20 10.21 -10.18
N GLN A 43 19.04 10.95 -9.47
CA GLN A 43 18.65 11.73 -8.30
C GLN A 43 17.74 12.91 -8.63
N ALA A 44 17.90 13.54 -9.80
CA ALA A 44 17.07 14.66 -10.21
C ALA A 44 15.65 14.18 -10.55
N HIS A 45 15.55 13.02 -11.21
CA HIS A 45 14.28 12.36 -11.48
C HIS A 45 13.57 11.97 -10.17
N LEU A 46 14.27 11.39 -9.20
CA LEU A 46 13.68 11.10 -7.88
C LEU A 46 13.12 12.36 -7.23
N HIS A 47 13.91 13.44 -7.19
CA HIS A 47 13.49 14.69 -6.57
C HIS A 47 12.24 15.27 -7.25
N GLY A 48 12.14 15.18 -8.58
CA GLY A 48 10.95 15.59 -9.32
C GLY A 48 9.69 14.80 -8.94
N LEU A 49 9.81 13.47 -8.76
CA LEU A 49 8.69 12.63 -8.34
C LEU A 49 8.23 12.95 -6.91
N LEU A 50 9.17 13.23 -6.00
CA LEU A 50 8.83 13.62 -4.62
C LEU A 50 8.03 14.93 -4.61
N MET A 51 8.51 15.95 -5.33
CA MET A 51 7.82 17.25 -5.45
C MET A 51 6.42 17.12 -6.07
N LEU A 52 6.27 16.28 -7.10
CA LEU A 52 4.99 16.02 -7.75
C LEU A 52 3.97 15.47 -6.76
N LEU A 53 4.34 14.47 -5.97
CA LEU A 53 3.44 13.85 -5.01
C LEU A 53 3.05 14.83 -3.89
N GLU A 54 3.98 15.68 -3.45
CA GLU A 54 3.69 16.74 -2.48
C GLU A 54 2.74 17.81 -3.03
N ASP A 55 2.84 18.17 -4.33
CA ASP A 55 1.94 19.13 -4.98
C ASP A 55 0.48 18.65 -5.00
N PHE A 56 0.27 17.33 -5.13
CA PHE A 56 -1.06 16.69 -5.00
C PHE A 56 -1.54 16.57 -3.54
N GLY A 57 -0.79 17.09 -2.56
CA GLY A 57 -1.11 16.97 -1.14
C GLY A 57 -0.94 15.54 -0.60
N LEU A 58 -0.27 14.66 -1.35
CA LEU A 58 0.06 13.32 -0.88
C LEU A 58 1.29 13.40 0.02
N ARG A 59 1.24 12.64 1.12
CA ARG A 59 2.38 12.51 2.03
C ARG A 59 3.08 11.18 1.80
N ILE A 60 4.33 11.23 1.39
CA ILE A 60 5.17 10.04 1.26
C ILE A 60 5.63 9.62 2.66
N VAL A 61 5.31 8.38 3.03
CA VAL A 61 5.61 7.81 4.36
C VAL A 61 6.82 6.87 4.34
N SER A 62 7.09 6.23 3.21
CA SER A 62 8.29 5.43 3.02
C SER A 62 8.65 5.35 1.53
N VAL A 63 9.96 5.24 1.25
CA VAL A 63 10.48 4.97 -0.10
C VAL A 63 11.42 3.77 0.02
N HIS A 64 11.15 2.72 -0.76
CA HIS A 64 11.95 1.51 -0.79
C HIS A 64 12.47 1.29 -2.20
N GLN A 65 13.80 1.13 -2.34
CA GLN A 65 14.35 0.58 -3.56
C GLN A 65 14.04 -0.91 -3.61
N ILE A 66 13.42 -1.36 -4.69
CA ILE A 66 13.05 -2.75 -4.92
C ILE A 66 13.89 -3.32 -6.07
N PRO A 67 14.21 -4.63 -6.05
CA PRO A 67 15.10 -5.24 -7.04
C PRO A 67 14.51 -5.26 -8.46
N GLU A 68 13.18 -5.34 -8.59
CA GLU A 68 12.46 -5.28 -9.86
C GLU A 68 11.12 -4.57 -9.63
N LEU A 69 10.66 -3.80 -10.61
CA LEU A 69 9.31 -3.25 -10.59
C LEU A 69 8.30 -4.40 -10.65
N PRO A 70 7.26 -4.40 -9.81
CA PRO A 70 6.21 -5.39 -9.94
C PRO A 70 5.58 -5.20 -11.31
N ARG A 71 5.36 -6.31 -12.01
CA ARG A 71 4.55 -6.27 -13.22
C ARG A 71 3.16 -5.76 -12.82
N PRO A 72 2.59 -4.78 -13.55
CA PRO A 72 1.23 -4.35 -13.29
C PRO A 72 0.32 -5.58 -13.35
N ASP A 73 -0.55 -5.74 -12.35
CA ASP A 73 -1.52 -6.83 -12.39
C ASP A 73 -2.52 -6.51 -13.50
N PRO A 74 -2.66 -7.37 -14.54
CA PRO A 74 -3.55 -7.10 -15.68
C PRO A 74 -5.03 -6.92 -15.29
N ARG A 75 -5.40 -7.24 -14.04
CA ARG A 75 -6.74 -7.01 -13.49
C ARG A 75 -6.95 -5.61 -12.90
N THR A 76 -5.90 -4.84 -12.63
CA THR A 76 -5.99 -3.48 -12.06
C THR A 76 -6.03 -2.40 -13.16
N GLU A 77 -5.65 -2.74 -14.41
CA GLU A 77 -5.72 -1.82 -15.57
C GLU A 77 -7.12 -1.76 -16.23
N ASN A 78 -8.04 -2.65 -15.86
CA ASN A 78 -9.40 -2.68 -16.40
C ASN A 78 -10.43 -2.30 -15.32
N GLY A 79 -10.64 -1.00 -15.10
CA GLY A 79 -11.90 -0.52 -14.52
C GLY A 79 -11.81 0.73 -13.66
N ASP A 80 -12.33 1.83 -14.20
CA ASP A 80 -13.43 2.58 -13.59
C ASP A 80 -14.18 3.30 -14.74
N ASP A 81 -15.27 2.67 -15.22
CA ASP A 81 -16.43 3.31 -15.90
C ASP A 81 -17.60 3.28 -14.91
#